data_AF-W1IY00-F1
#
_entry.id   AF-W1IY00-F1
#
_cell.length_a   1.000
_cell.length_b   1.000
_cell.length_c   1.000
_cell.angle_alpha   90.00
_cell.angle_beta   90.00
_cell.angle_gamma   90.00
#
_symmetry.space_group_name_H-M   'P 1'
#
loop_
_entity.id
_entity.type
_entity.pdbx_description
1 polymer ?
#
loop_
_entity_poly.entity_id
_entity_poly.type
_entity_poly.pdbx_seq_one_letter_code
_entity_poly.pdbx_strand_id
1 'polypeptide(L)'
;MKMCQQETNTSILAGNSRVYLNQDDQIVVEAQLKAFEAALMLAKKIQNKCGQIPRISIAFDHRGIFRLQFLADDLTNSQKRNPRLNQLHASIVSVFLPIAEKHQIPLSEIRVIHEDSARQHLVHILASEEIPEMLKQRMVSDTNTDTKPSISDVAHEEPTQKLTCAAITKEYFEKAAGDNKSTDNLLEVFFEDCVWSRALAYVRGLQLSHMLGVSTSIRLNLVSETGEVSQGDITAA
;
A
#
# COMPACT_ATOMS: atom_id res chain seq x y z
N MET A 1 6.53 -29.26 -10.59
CA MET A 1 6.91 -27.95 -11.20
C MET A 1 5.78 -26.92 -11.20
N LYS A 2 4.49 -27.26 -11.39
CA LYS A 2 3.37 -26.29 -11.33
C LYS A 2 3.21 -25.50 -10.01
N MET A 3 3.48 -26.11 -8.84
CA MET A 3 3.37 -25.41 -7.53
C MET A 3 4.33 -24.23 -7.37
N CYS A 4 5.55 -24.34 -7.93
CA CYS A 4 6.56 -23.29 -7.82
C CYS A 4 6.15 -22.07 -8.65
N GLN A 5 5.49 -22.26 -9.79
CA GLN A 5 5.02 -21.15 -10.64
C GLN A 5 3.95 -20.28 -9.97
N GLN A 6 3.02 -20.90 -9.24
CA GLN A 6 1.97 -20.16 -8.54
C GLN A 6 2.51 -19.40 -7.32
N GLU A 7 3.47 -19.99 -6.60
CA GLU A 7 4.17 -19.33 -5.48
C GLU A 7 5.16 -18.24 -5.97
N THR A 8 5.76 -18.36 -7.16
CA THR A 8 6.59 -17.29 -7.77
C THR A 8 5.77 -16.10 -8.28
N ASN A 9 4.47 -16.30 -8.55
CA ASN A 9 3.55 -15.24 -8.98
C ASN A 9 2.83 -14.56 -7.80
N THR A 10 3.29 -14.81 -6.57
CA THR A 10 2.73 -14.21 -5.36
C THR A 10 3.48 -12.93 -4.99
N SER A 11 2.75 -11.82 -4.85
CA SER A 11 3.20 -10.59 -4.22
C SER A 11 2.54 -10.42 -2.86
N ILE A 12 3.16 -9.64 -1.97
CA ILE A 12 2.71 -9.49 -0.58
C ILE A 12 2.57 -8.01 -0.22
N LEU A 13 1.43 -7.64 0.37
CA LEU A 13 1.20 -6.35 1.03
C LEU A 13 1.14 -6.55 2.55
N ALA A 14 2.15 -6.02 3.26
CA ALA A 14 2.46 -6.29 4.66
C ALA A 14 1.91 -5.20 5.60
N GLY A 15 0.60 -4.95 5.56
CA GLY A 15 -0.05 -3.98 6.42
C GLY A 15 -0.20 -2.58 5.80
N ASN A 16 -1.03 -1.76 6.45
CA ASN A 16 -1.16 -0.33 6.21
C ASN A 16 -0.96 0.41 7.55
N SER A 17 0.29 0.67 7.90
CA SER A 17 0.63 1.34 9.16
C SER A 17 0.35 2.83 9.07
N ARG A 18 0.08 3.49 10.18
CA ARG A 18 -0.13 4.94 10.17
C ARG A 18 1.09 5.68 10.73
N VAL A 19 1.49 6.76 10.07
CA VAL A 19 2.57 7.65 10.54
C VAL A 19 2.16 9.12 10.55
N TYR A 20 2.56 9.85 11.57
CA TYR A 20 2.28 11.29 11.69
C TYR A 20 3.26 11.97 12.63
N LEU A 21 3.37 13.29 12.56
CA LEU A 21 4.04 14.10 13.57
C LEU A 21 3.05 14.44 14.70
N ASN A 22 3.46 14.24 15.96
CA ASN A 22 2.69 14.68 17.12
C ASN A 22 2.87 16.19 17.39
N GLN A 23 2.36 16.68 18.52
CA GLN A 23 2.45 18.10 18.90
C GLN A 23 3.88 18.58 19.18
N ASP A 24 4.81 17.64 19.41
CA ASP A 24 6.22 17.90 19.70
C ASP A 24 7.12 17.64 18.47
N ASP A 25 6.54 17.59 17.27
CA ASP A 25 7.21 17.26 16.00
C ASP A 25 7.93 15.90 16.00
N GLN A 26 7.50 14.96 16.84
CA GLN A 26 8.03 13.61 16.88
C GLN A 26 7.20 12.69 15.99
N ILE A 27 7.90 11.82 15.25
CA ILE A 27 7.26 10.81 14.41
C ILE A 27 6.65 9.73 15.30
N VAL A 28 5.33 9.60 15.22
CA VAL A 28 4.55 8.52 15.82
C VAL A 28 4.24 7.49 14.74
N VAL A 29 4.42 6.22 15.09
CA VAL A 29 4.13 5.07 14.21
C VAL A 29 3.11 4.18 14.88
N GLU A 30 1.89 4.15 14.35
CA GLU A 30 0.87 3.15 14.69
C GLU A 30 1.07 1.96 13.74
N ALA A 31 2.02 1.10 14.10
CA ALA A 31 2.49 0.00 13.25
C ALA A 31 1.58 -1.23 13.33
N GLN A 32 1.32 -1.85 12.18
CA GLN A 32 0.68 -3.16 12.09
C GLN A 32 1.73 -4.29 12.12
N LEU A 33 2.42 -4.43 13.24
CA LEU A 33 3.57 -5.33 13.40
C LEU A 33 3.21 -6.81 13.25
N LYS A 34 2.03 -7.26 13.65
CA LYS A 34 1.57 -8.65 13.49
C LYS A 34 1.24 -8.96 12.05
N ALA A 35 0.64 -8.03 11.32
CA ALA A 35 0.44 -8.17 9.87
C ALA A 35 1.77 -8.22 9.13
N PHE A 36 2.70 -7.34 9.51
CA PHE A 36 4.06 -7.33 8.97
C PHE A 36 4.79 -8.66 9.22
N GLU A 37 4.74 -9.17 10.46
CA GLU A 37 5.34 -10.46 10.83
C GLU A 37 4.74 -11.62 10.03
N ALA A 38 3.41 -11.70 9.92
CA ALA A 38 2.72 -12.73 9.13
C ALA A 38 3.11 -12.69 7.65
N ALA A 39 3.22 -11.49 7.08
CA ALA A 39 3.69 -11.29 5.72
C ALA A 39 5.13 -11.78 5.51
N LEU A 40 6.04 -11.47 6.43
CA LEU A 40 7.44 -11.94 6.35
C LEU A 40 7.56 -13.45 6.56
N MET A 41 6.72 -14.05 7.41
CA MET A 41 6.63 -15.51 7.56
C MET A 41 6.22 -16.17 6.23
N LEU A 42 5.21 -15.65 5.54
CA LEU A 42 4.82 -16.15 4.23
C LEU A 42 5.95 -15.95 3.20
N ALA A 43 6.56 -14.77 3.17
CA ALA A 43 7.66 -14.48 2.25
C ALA A 43 8.83 -15.45 2.44
N LYS A 44 9.19 -15.74 3.70
CA LYS A 44 10.25 -16.70 4.02
C LYS A 44 9.87 -18.13 3.63
N LYS A 45 8.60 -18.52 3.82
CA LYS A 45 8.08 -19.82 3.36
C LYS A 45 8.20 -19.97 1.85
N ILE A 46 7.84 -18.92 1.09
CA ILE A 46 7.99 -18.90 -0.37
C ILE A 46 9.47 -18.94 -0.76
N GLN A 47 10.33 -18.14 -0.12
CA GLN A 47 11.78 -18.15 -0.37
C GLN A 47 12.38 -19.54 -0.15
N ASN A 48 12.03 -20.22 0.94
CA ASN A 48 12.54 -21.55 1.24
C ASN A 48 12.11 -22.61 0.22
N LYS A 49 10.94 -22.44 -0.41
CA LYS A 49 10.41 -23.37 -1.41
C LYS A 49 10.87 -23.08 -2.83
N CYS A 50 10.92 -21.80 -3.21
CA CYS A 50 11.14 -21.32 -4.57
C CYS A 50 12.55 -20.76 -4.80
N GLY A 51 13.34 -20.57 -3.73
CA GLY A 51 14.68 -19.98 -3.79
C GLY A 51 14.71 -18.45 -3.98
N GLN A 52 13.55 -17.80 -4.08
CA GLN A 52 13.44 -16.35 -4.31
C GLN A 52 12.45 -15.71 -3.35
N ILE A 53 12.79 -14.52 -2.85
CA ILE A 53 11.89 -13.73 -2.01
C ILE A 53 10.82 -13.14 -2.94
N PRO A 54 9.51 -13.30 -2.63
CA PRO A 54 8.45 -12.65 -3.39
C PRO A 54 8.55 -11.14 -3.29
N ARG A 55 7.84 -10.40 -4.15
CA ARG A 55 7.73 -8.95 -3.98
C ARG A 55 7.01 -8.66 -2.66
N ILE A 56 7.65 -7.88 -1.78
CA ILE A 56 7.05 -7.43 -0.51
C ILE A 56 6.91 -5.92 -0.56
N SER A 57 5.71 -5.44 -0.26
CA SER A 57 5.42 -4.02 -0.07
C SER A 57 4.76 -3.79 1.28
N ILE A 58 4.97 -2.63 1.89
CA ILE A 58 4.24 -2.15 3.06
C ILE A 58 3.60 -0.81 2.70
N ALA A 59 2.35 -0.62 3.10
CA ALA A 59 1.66 0.66 2.93
C ALA A 59 1.77 1.52 4.19
N PHE A 60 1.83 2.83 3.99
CA PHE A 60 1.70 3.83 5.04
C PHE A 60 0.57 4.81 4.73
N ASP A 61 -0.38 4.88 5.65
CA ASP A 61 -1.29 6.01 5.78
C ASP A 61 -0.56 7.12 6.57
N HIS A 62 -0.75 8.37 6.18
CA HIS A 62 0.03 9.45 6.78
C HIS A 62 -0.71 10.78 6.85
N ARG A 63 -0.26 11.65 7.75
CA ARG A 63 -0.72 13.04 7.83
C ARG A 63 0.44 13.97 7.49
N GLY A 64 0.25 14.78 6.46
CA GLY A 64 1.23 15.76 5.98
C GLY A 64 1.82 15.35 4.64
N ILE A 65 3.10 15.67 4.41
CA ILE A 65 3.80 15.39 3.16
C ILE A 65 4.82 14.29 3.43
N PHE A 66 4.55 13.07 2.97
CA PHE A 66 5.31 11.88 3.35
C PHE A 66 6.80 12.03 3.04
N ARG A 67 7.10 12.53 1.83
CA ARG A 67 8.47 12.70 1.33
C ARG A 67 9.31 13.71 2.12
N LEU A 68 8.66 14.62 2.86
CA LEU A 68 9.34 15.64 3.65
C LEU A 68 9.49 15.23 5.12
N GLN A 69 8.62 14.36 5.62
CA GLN A 69 8.49 14.10 7.05
C GLN A 69 8.99 12.71 7.46
N PHE A 70 8.90 11.71 6.58
CA PHE A 70 9.07 10.31 6.96
C PHE A 70 10.15 9.57 6.17
N LEU A 71 10.86 10.27 5.29
CA LEU A 71 12.01 9.72 4.57
C LEU A 71 13.32 10.07 5.29
N ALA A 72 14.35 9.25 5.07
CA ALA A 72 15.71 9.60 5.44
C ALA A 72 16.24 10.76 4.56
N ASP A 73 17.26 11.44 5.07
CA ASP A 73 17.96 12.48 4.34
C ASP A 73 18.75 11.92 3.14
N ASP A 74 19.16 12.80 2.22
CA ASP A 74 20.05 12.50 1.09
C ASP A 74 19.57 11.45 0.08
N LEU A 75 18.27 11.15 0.05
CA LEU A 75 17.70 10.29 -0.99
C LEU A 75 17.63 10.99 -2.35
N THR A 76 17.94 10.24 -3.41
CA THR A 76 17.70 10.66 -4.79
C THR A 76 16.21 10.82 -5.07
N ASN A 77 15.85 11.62 -6.08
CA ASN A 77 14.45 11.76 -6.51
C ASN A 77 13.80 10.41 -6.90
N SER A 78 14.58 9.45 -7.39
CA SER A 78 14.08 8.11 -7.70
C SER A 78 13.69 7.34 -6.43
N GLN A 79 14.56 7.38 -5.42
CA GLN A 79 14.31 6.76 -4.11
C GLN A 79 13.16 7.42 -3.38
N LYS A 80 13.02 8.75 -3.45
CA LYS A 80 11.88 9.47 -2.86
C LYS A 80 10.53 9.08 -3.47
N ARG A 81 10.50 8.72 -4.76
CA ARG A 81 9.28 8.26 -5.45
C ARG A 81 8.96 6.79 -5.19
N ASN A 82 9.98 5.96 -4.98
CA ASN A 82 9.86 4.53 -4.78
C ASN A 82 10.71 4.07 -3.58
N PRO A 83 10.39 4.53 -2.37
CA PRO A 83 11.22 4.26 -1.20
C PRO A 83 11.21 2.78 -0.82
N ARG A 84 12.29 2.35 -0.19
CA ARG A 84 12.39 1.09 0.55
C ARG A 84 12.23 1.34 2.04
N LEU A 85 11.89 0.31 2.80
CA LEU A 85 11.64 0.47 4.23
C LEU A 85 12.87 0.96 5.00
N ASN A 86 14.09 0.59 4.56
CA ASN A 86 15.34 1.10 5.12
C ASN A 86 15.67 2.56 4.75
N GLN A 87 14.87 3.19 3.87
CA GLN A 87 15.02 4.58 3.45
C GLN A 87 14.01 5.51 4.14
N LEU A 88 13.24 4.99 5.09
CA LEU A 88 12.40 5.81 5.96
C LEU A 88 13.24 6.42 7.08
N HIS A 89 12.67 7.40 7.76
CA HIS A 89 13.28 8.01 8.94
C HIS A 89 13.63 6.92 9.98
N ALA A 90 14.74 7.10 10.69
CA ALA A 90 15.31 6.08 11.59
C ALA A 90 14.31 5.59 12.66
N SER A 91 13.46 6.48 13.17
CA SER A 91 12.40 6.15 14.13
C SER A 91 11.37 5.16 13.58
N ILE A 92 11.07 5.22 12.28
CA ILE A 92 10.18 4.27 11.61
C ILE A 92 10.93 2.96 11.38
N VAL A 93 12.17 3.04 10.88
CA VAL A 93 13.02 1.87 10.64
C VAL A 93 13.17 1.01 11.90
N SER A 94 13.42 1.63 13.06
CA SER A 94 13.60 0.93 14.33
C SER A 94 12.39 0.12 14.78
N VAL A 95 11.18 0.49 14.33
CA VAL A 95 9.94 -0.21 14.69
C VAL A 95 9.82 -1.55 13.95
N PHE A 96 10.24 -1.61 12.68
CA PHE A 96 10.10 -2.81 11.83
C PHE A 96 11.35 -3.70 11.81
N LEU A 97 12.52 -3.13 12.09
CA LEU A 97 13.80 -3.84 12.00
C LEU A 97 13.85 -5.15 12.81
N PRO A 98 13.38 -5.23 14.07
CA PRO A 98 13.47 -6.47 14.85
C PRO A 98 12.73 -7.65 14.21
N ILE A 99 11.59 -7.40 13.57
CA ILE A 99 10.79 -8.43 12.90
C ILE A 99 11.46 -8.83 11.59
N ALA A 100 11.98 -7.86 10.83
CA ALA A 100 12.70 -8.12 9.59
C ALA A 100 13.96 -8.98 9.82
N GLU A 101 14.73 -8.67 10.86
CA GLU A 101 15.91 -9.44 11.28
C GLU A 101 15.53 -10.86 11.73
N LYS A 102 14.46 -11.01 12.54
CA LYS A 102 13.94 -12.32 12.96
C LYS A 102 13.66 -13.24 11.77
N HIS A 103 13.15 -12.70 10.67
CA HIS A 103 12.83 -13.46 9.46
C HIS A 103 13.95 -13.45 8.40
N GLN A 104 15.07 -12.77 8.68
CA GLN A 104 16.21 -12.61 7.77
C GLN A 104 15.81 -12.04 6.41
N ILE A 105 14.93 -11.03 6.42
CA ILE A 105 14.51 -10.31 5.22
C ILE A 105 15.02 -8.86 5.37
N PRO A 106 15.99 -8.41 4.55
CA PRO A 106 16.49 -7.05 4.64
C PRO A 106 15.38 -6.02 4.38
N LEU A 107 15.36 -4.93 5.16
CA LEU A 107 14.41 -3.84 4.94
C LEU A 107 14.56 -3.17 3.55
N SER A 108 15.71 -3.32 2.89
CA SER A 108 15.95 -2.88 1.50
C SER A 108 15.13 -3.66 0.46
N GLU A 109 14.72 -4.90 0.78
CA GLU A 109 13.87 -5.70 -0.10
C GLU A 109 12.39 -5.25 -0.05
N ILE A 110 12.00 -4.55 1.00
CA ILE A 110 10.61 -4.19 1.27
C ILE A 110 10.32 -2.81 0.67
N ARG A 111 9.37 -2.75 -0.28
CA ARG A 111 8.93 -1.51 -0.92
C ARG A 111 7.99 -0.76 0.00
N VAL A 112 8.08 0.57 0.00
CA VAL A 112 7.13 1.43 0.71
C VAL A 112 6.17 2.03 -0.30
N ILE A 113 4.88 1.88 -0.01
CA ILE A 113 3.78 2.54 -0.71
C ILE A 113 3.20 3.56 0.25
N HIS A 114 3.02 4.79 -0.21
CA HIS A 114 2.40 5.85 0.58
C HIS A 114 1.45 6.67 -0.28
N GLU A 115 0.51 7.34 0.37
CA GLU A 115 -0.62 7.97 -0.29
C GLU A 115 -0.18 9.00 -1.34
N ASP A 116 0.80 9.85 -1.03
CA ASP A 116 1.27 10.89 -1.96
C ASP A 116 1.75 10.28 -3.28
N SER A 117 2.52 9.19 -3.22
CA SER A 117 3.03 8.52 -4.42
C SER A 117 1.93 7.82 -5.21
N ALA A 118 0.90 7.30 -4.53
CA ALA A 118 -0.23 6.65 -5.16
C ALA A 118 -1.11 7.69 -5.84
N ARG A 119 -1.44 8.77 -5.14
CA ARG A 119 -2.18 9.93 -5.67
C ARG A 119 -1.51 10.51 -6.90
N GLN A 120 -0.21 10.80 -6.84
CA GLN A 120 0.53 11.35 -7.97
C GLN A 120 0.55 10.39 -9.18
N HIS A 121 0.74 9.09 -8.94
CA HIS A 121 0.71 8.10 -10.02
C HIS A 121 -0.67 8.00 -10.66
N LEU A 122 -1.73 7.95 -9.84
CA LEU A 122 -3.09 7.82 -10.35
C LEU A 122 -3.54 9.07 -11.13
N VAL A 123 -3.19 10.27 -10.66
CA VAL A 123 -3.45 11.52 -11.40
C VAL A 123 -2.75 11.49 -12.76
N HIS A 124 -1.49 11.03 -12.81
CA HIS A 124 -0.77 10.88 -14.07
C HIS A 124 -1.48 9.89 -15.01
N ILE A 125 -1.80 8.67 -14.53
CA ILE A 125 -2.52 7.65 -15.33
C ILE A 125 -3.86 8.20 -15.84
N LEU A 126 -4.64 8.87 -15.00
CA LEU A 126 -5.92 9.46 -15.41
C LEU A 126 -5.78 10.50 -16.53
N ALA A 127 -4.65 11.23 -16.56
CA ALA A 127 -4.33 12.22 -17.57
C ALA A 127 -3.67 11.64 -18.83
N SER A 128 -2.89 10.56 -18.71
CA SER A 128 -2.05 10.03 -19.78
C SER A 128 -2.58 8.76 -20.46
N GLU A 129 -3.45 8.00 -19.79
CA GLU A 129 -3.93 6.70 -20.28
C GLU A 129 -5.40 6.72 -20.72
N GLU A 130 -5.71 5.89 -21.72
CA GLU A 130 -7.08 5.58 -22.14
C GLU A 130 -7.75 4.63 -21.14
N ILE A 131 -8.14 5.19 -19.99
CA ILE A 131 -9.01 4.50 -19.04
C ILE A 131 -10.48 4.71 -19.46
N PRO A 132 -11.33 3.66 -19.48
CA PRO A 132 -12.76 3.82 -19.74
C PRO A 132 -13.38 4.90 -18.85
N GLU A 133 -14.15 5.81 -19.45
CA GLU A 133 -14.71 6.99 -18.77
C GLU A 133 -15.55 6.62 -17.53
N MET A 134 -16.28 5.50 -17.59
CA MET A 134 -17.03 4.99 -16.44
C MET A 134 -16.14 4.63 -15.24
N LEU A 135 -14.90 4.19 -15.46
CA LEU A 135 -13.95 3.92 -14.39
C LEU A 135 -13.33 5.23 -13.88
N LYS A 136 -13.01 6.18 -14.77
CA LYS A 136 -12.53 7.52 -14.38
C LYS A 136 -13.52 8.20 -13.44
N GLN A 137 -14.81 8.20 -13.75
CA GLN A 137 -15.87 8.79 -12.92
C GLN A 137 -15.98 8.16 -11.53
N ARG A 138 -15.71 6.85 -11.38
CA ARG A 138 -15.73 6.17 -10.08
C ARG A 138 -14.49 6.47 -9.22
N MET A 139 -13.39 6.86 -9.85
CA MET A 139 -12.13 7.18 -9.17
C MET A 139 -12.08 8.62 -8.64
N VAL A 140 -12.95 9.49 -9.15
CA VAL A 140 -12.98 10.93 -8.85
C VAL A 140 -14.20 11.23 -7.99
N SER A 141 -14.01 11.96 -6.90
CA SER A 141 -15.11 12.52 -6.11
C SER A 141 -15.69 13.73 -6.84
N ASP A 142 -16.98 13.72 -7.12
CA ASP A 142 -17.70 14.88 -7.63
C ASP A 142 -17.57 16.05 -6.64
N THR A 143 -16.79 17.07 -7.00
CA THR A 143 -16.79 18.38 -6.32
C THR A 143 -17.91 19.29 -6.82
N ASN A 144 -19.06 18.72 -7.22
CA ASN A 144 -20.25 19.46 -7.58
C ASN A 144 -21.32 19.38 -6.49
N THR A 145 -20.93 19.70 -5.25
CA THR A 145 -21.87 20.16 -4.23
C THR A 145 -21.50 21.58 -3.83
N ASP A 146 -22.28 22.52 -4.36
CA ASP A 146 -22.43 23.93 -3.98
C ASP A 146 -21.62 24.39 -2.76
N THR A 147 -20.45 24.98 -2.97
CA THR A 147 -19.94 25.98 -2.04
C THR A 147 -19.15 27.03 -2.82
N LYS A 148 -19.67 28.26 -2.82
CA LYS A 148 -19.07 29.45 -3.46
C LYS A 148 -17.60 29.61 -3.02
N PRO A 149 -16.70 30.06 -3.90
CA PRO A 149 -15.32 30.32 -3.52
C PRO A 149 -15.27 31.57 -2.64
N SER A 150 -14.89 31.40 -1.38
CA SER A 150 -14.42 32.50 -0.52
C SER A 150 -13.00 32.86 -0.95
N ILE A 151 -12.86 34.10 -1.44
CA ILE A 151 -11.60 34.72 -1.85
C ILE A 151 -10.72 34.95 -0.61
N SER A 152 -9.63 34.20 -0.48
CA SER A 152 -8.32 34.71 0.00
C SER A 152 -7.26 33.61 0.09
N ASP A 153 -6.03 34.00 -0.25
CA ASP A 153 -4.73 33.42 0.13
C ASP A 153 -4.10 32.34 -0.76
N VAL A 154 -3.33 32.86 -1.72
CA VAL A 154 -2.07 32.37 -2.31
C VAL A 154 -1.54 31.04 -1.76
N ALA A 155 -1.81 29.94 -2.46
CA ALA A 155 -0.98 28.73 -2.43
C ALA A 155 -1.14 27.97 -3.76
N HIS A 156 0.00 27.55 -4.31
CA HIS A 156 0.16 26.83 -5.58
C HIS A 156 -1.00 25.89 -5.96
N GLU A 157 -1.71 26.24 -7.04
CA GLU A 157 -2.74 25.40 -7.65
C GLU A 157 -2.07 24.21 -8.40
N GLU A 158 -1.94 23.06 -7.74
CA GLU A 158 -1.94 21.78 -8.43
C GLU A 158 -3.40 21.38 -8.70
N PRO A 159 -3.73 20.76 -9.86
CA PRO A 159 -5.12 20.45 -10.18
C PRO A 159 -5.68 19.44 -9.17
N THR A 160 -6.51 19.92 -8.25
CA THR A 160 -7.06 19.15 -7.12
C THR A 160 -8.21 18.26 -7.56
N GLN A 161 -7.94 17.28 -8.43
CA GLN A 161 -8.89 16.20 -8.66
C GLN A 161 -8.97 15.36 -7.38
N LYS A 162 -10.05 15.51 -6.60
CA LYS A 162 -10.25 14.75 -5.36
C LYS A 162 -10.47 13.28 -5.72
N LEU A 163 -9.48 12.43 -5.47
CA LEU A 163 -9.59 10.98 -5.64
C LEU A 163 -10.38 10.35 -4.50
N THR A 164 -11.17 9.31 -4.80
CA THR A 164 -11.88 8.53 -3.79
C THR A 164 -10.92 7.61 -3.02
N CYS A 165 -11.28 7.22 -1.79
CA CYS A 165 -10.50 6.23 -1.02
C CYS A 165 -10.37 4.89 -1.76
N ALA A 166 -11.39 4.52 -2.54
CA ALA A 166 -11.37 3.32 -3.38
C ALA A 166 -10.31 3.42 -4.48
N ALA A 167 -10.15 4.60 -5.10
CA ALA A 167 -9.14 4.86 -6.12
C ALA A 167 -7.72 4.74 -5.56
N ILE A 168 -7.46 5.30 -4.37
CA ILE A 168 -6.18 5.17 -3.67
C ILE A 168 -5.91 3.72 -3.27
N THR A 169 -6.93 3.00 -2.78
CA THR A 169 -6.80 1.58 -2.41
C THR A 169 -6.47 0.71 -3.63
N LYS A 170 -7.14 0.96 -4.76
CA LYS A 170 -6.85 0.31 -6.06
C LYS A 170 -5.38 0.50 -6.44
N GLU A 171 -4.90 1.73 -6.35
CA GLU A 171 -3.52 2.08 -6.64
C GLU A 171 -2.52 1.40 -5.70
N TYR A 172 -2.84 1.26 -4.41
CA TYR A 172 -2.01 0.52 -3.46
C TYR A 172 -1.87 -0.95 -3.87
N PHE A 173 -2.97 -1.59 -4.27
CA PHE A 173 -2.96 -2.99 -4.69
C PHE A 173 -2.22 -3.19 -6.00
N GLU A 174 -2.39 -2.31 -6.99
CA GLU A 174 -1.62 -2.40 -8.24
C GLU A 174 -0.13 -2.21 -8.02
N LYS A 175 0.27 -1.21 -7.23
CA LYS A 175 1.69 -1.01 -6.88
C LYS A 175 2.25 -2.19 -6.09
N ALA A 176 1.46 -2.79 -5.20
CA ALA A 176 1.88 -3.96 -4.43
C ALA A 176 2.03 -5.20 -5.31
N ALA A 177 1.09 -5.43 -6.24
CA ALA A 177 1.13 -6.52 -7.22
C ALA A 177 2.28 -6.38 -8.23
N GLY A 178 2.61 -5.14 -8.60
CA GLY A 178 3.64 -4.82 -9.60
C GLY A 178 3.18 -5.01 -11.04
N ASP A 179 4.07 -4.72 -11.99
CA ASP A 179 3.72 -4.58 -13.41
C ASP A 179 3.49 -5.92 -14.15
N ASN A 180 3.53 -7.05 -13.44
CA ASN A 180 3.31 -8.35 -14.07
C ASN A 180 1.82 -8.47 -14.44
N LYS A 181 1.50 -8.35 -15.72
CA LYS A 181 0.14 -8.51 -16.27
C LYS A 181 -0.27 -9.99 -16.43
N SER A 182 0.32 -10.89 -15.66
CA SER A 182 -0.04 -12.31 -15.69
C SER A 182 -1.35 -12.52 -14.94
N THR A 183 -2.31 -13.19 -15.58
CA THR A 183 -3.60 -13.57 -14.98
C THR A 183 -3.46 -14.52 -13.78
N ASP A 184 -2.28 -15.14 -13.61
CA ASP A 184 -1.98 -16.06 -12.52
C ASP A 184 -1.40 -15.37 -11.27
N ASN A 185 -1.34 -14.03 -11.26
CA ASN A 185 -0.80 -13.29 -10.13
C ASN A 185 -1.74 -13.27 -8.94
N LEU A 186 -1.18 -13.53 -7.77
CA LEU A 186 -1.86 -13.43 -6.48
C LEU A 186 -1.20 -12.34 -5.64
N LEU A 187 -2.01 -11.44 -5.09
CA LEU A 187 -1.61 -10.51 -4.05
C LEU A 187 -2.13 -11.01 -2.70
N GLU A 188 -1.22 -11.39 -1.81
CA GLU A 188 -1.51 -11.74 -0.42
C GLU A 188 -1.44 -10.47 0.43
N VAL A 189 -2.59 -9.99 0.90
CA VAL A 189 -2.70 -8.78 1.72
C VAL A 189 -2.85 -9.20 3.17
N PHE A 190 -2.04 -8.64 4.06
CA PHE A 190 -2.13 -8.85 5.50
C PHE A 190 -2.52 -7.54 6.19
N PHE A 191 -3.57 -7.56 7.00
CA PHE A 191 -3.89 -6.46 7.91
C PHE A 191 -4.11 -6.99 9.33
N GLU A 192 -3.79 -6.16 10.32
CA GLU A 192 -4.19 -6.45 11.68
C GLU A 192 -5.69 -6.33 11.83
N ASP A 193 -6.27 -7.17 12.67
CA ASP A 193 -7.69 -7.24 12.93
C ASP A 193 -8.12 -6.15 13.93
N CYS A 194 -8.38 -4.95 13.40
CA CYS A 194 -8.71 -3.75 14.17
C CYS A 194 -10.02 -3.13 13.66
N VAL A 195 -10.58 -2.16 14.39
CA VAL A 195 -11.85 -1.51 13.99
C VAL A 195 -11.81 -1.00 12.55
N TRP A 196 -10.66 -0.48 12.12
CA TRP A 196 -10.48 0.07 10.78
C TRP A 196 -10.42 -1.01 9.67
N SER A 197 -9.75 -2.15 9.90
CA SER A 197 -9.75 -3.27 8.94
C SER A 197 -11.07 -4.05 8.95
N ARG A 198 -11.73 -4.16 10.12
CA ARG A 198 -13.04 -4.78 10.32
C ARG A 198 -14.20 -3.96 9.76
N ALA A 199 -14.08 -2.64 9.61
CA ALA A 199 -15.16 -1.74 9.18
C ALA A 199 -15.63 -1.91 7.73
N LEU A 200 -15.50 -3.11 7.12
CA LEU A 200 -15.87 -3.44 5.74
C LEU A 200 -15.16 -2.61 4.66
N ALA A 201 -14.37 -1.59 5.02
CA ALA A 201 -13.70 -0.70 4.09
C ALA A 201 -12.68 -1.42 3.22
N TYR A 202 -12.05 -2.51 3.70
CA TYR A 202 -11.13 -3.31 2.90
C TYR A 202 -11.80 -4.41 2.10
N VAL A 203 -12.79 -5.14 2.61
CA VAL A 203 -13.54 -6.10 1.78
C VAL A 203 -14.28 -5.35 0.66
N ARG A 204 -14.89 -4.20 0.97
CA ARG A 204 -15.42 -3.28 -0.05
C ARG A 204 -14.30 -2.69 -0.88
N GLY A 205 -13.17 -2.30 -0.30
CA GLY A 205 -12.01 -1.77 -1.02
C GLY A 205 -11.44 -2.76 -2.03
N LEU A 206 -11.43 -4.06 -1.71
CA LEU A 206 -11.08 -5.18 -2.58
C LEU A 206 -12.06 -5.31 -3.73
N GLN A 207 -13.36 -5.43 -3.43
CA GLN A 207 -14.41 -5.50 -4.44
C GLN A 207 -14.42 -4.25 -5.34
N LEU A 208 -14.25 -3.06 -4.75
CA LEU A 208 -14.17 -1.80 -5.46
C LEU A 208 -12.90 -1.72 -6.30
N SER A 209 -11.77 -2.25 -5.83
CA SER A 209 -10.52 -2.25 -6.62
C SER A 209 -10.66 -3.10 -7.88
N HIS A 210 -11.30 -4.27 -7.80
CA HIS A 210 -11.63 -5.05 -9.00
C HIS A 210 -12.65 -4.34 -9.89
N MET A 211 -13.68 -3.72 -9.32
CA MET A 211 -14.60 -2.85 -10.08
C MET A 211 -13.92 -1.62 -10.71
N LEU A 212 -12.71 -1.28 -10.26
CA LEU A 212 -11.86 -0.20 -10.75
C LEU A 212 -10.71 -0.72 -11.66
N GLY A 213 -10.73 -2.00 -12.02
CA GLY A 213 -9.88 -2.56 -13.06
C GLY A 213 -8.60 -3.27 -12.60
N VAL A 214 -8.45 -3.59 -11.30
CA VAL A 214 -7.32 -4.42 -10.86
C VAL A 214 -7.41 -5.81 -11.50
N SER A 215 -6.35 -6.25 -12.19
CA SER A 215 -6.29 -7.53 -12.90
C SER A 215 -5.64 -8.67 -12.09
N THR A 216 -5.23 -8.39 -10.85
CA THR A 216 -4.56 -9.35 -9.96
C THR A 216 -5.59 -9.99 -9.02
N SER A 217 -5.49 -11.31 -8.83
CA SER A 217 -6.27 -12.00 -7.80
C SER A 217 -5.78 -11.57 -6.42
N ILE A 218 -6.67 -11.30 -5.47
CA ILE A 218 -6.27 -10.80 -4.15
C ILE A 218 -6.87 -11.69 -3.06
N ARG A 219 -6.03 -12.08 -2.10
CA ARG A 219 -6.47 -12.70 -0.84
C ARG A 219 -6.22 -11.73 0.30
N LEU A 220 -7.26 -11.43 1.07
CA LEU A 220 -7.13 -10.69 2.32
C LEU A 220 -6.97 -11.65 3.49
N ASN A 221 -5.95 -11.42 4.30
CA ASN A 221 -5.67 -12.16 5.52
C ASN A 221 -5.74 -11.17 6.69
N LEU A 222 -6.58 -11.49 7.68
CA LEU A 222 -6.66 -10.73 8.92
C LEU A 222 -5.77 -11.39 9.97
N VAL A 223 -5.00 -10.59 10.69
CA VAL A 223 -4.07 -11.05 11.71
C VAL A 223 -4.53 -10.57 13.07
N SER A 224 -4.79 -11.50 13.99
CA SER A 224 -5.21 -11.16 15.35
C SER A 224 -4.10 -10.47 16.13
N GLU A 225 -4.45 -9.89 17.29
CA GLU A 225 -3.48 -9.35 18.25
C GLU A 225 -2.45 -10.41 18.72
N THR A 226 -2.84 -11.68 18.73
CA THR A 226 -1.95 -12.81 19.07
C THR A 226 -1.07 -13.26 17.90
N GLY A 227 -1.30 -12.75 16.68
CA GLY A 227 -0.57 -13.13 15.46
C GLY A 227 -1.18 -14.29 14.68
N GLU A 228 -2.39 -14.73 15.04
CA GLU A 228 -3.11 -15.77 14.29
C GLU A 228 -3.66 -15.21 12.99
N VAL A 229 -3.45 -15.94 11.90
CA VAL A 229 -3.86 -15.52 10.55
C VAL A 229 -5.19 -16.17 10.19
N SER A 230 -6.23 -15.35 10.04
CA SER A 230 -7.49 -15.72 9.40
C SER A 230 -7.40 -15.46 7.90
N GLN A 231 -7.32 -16.53 7.11
CA GLN A 231 -7.24 -16.43 5.66
C GLN A 231 -8.63 -16.22 5.06
N GLY A 232 -8.79 -15.17 4.26
CA GLY A 232 -9.99 -14.94 3.47
C GLY A 232 -9.99 -15.71 2.15
N ASP A 233 -11.11 -15.59 1.43
CA ASP A 233 -11.24 -16.14 0.08
C ASP A 233 -10.39 -15.35 -0.93
N ILE A 234 -9.98 -16.03 -2.00
CA ILE A 234 -9.37 -15.34 -3.15
C ILE A 234 -10.49 -14.65 -3.92
N THR A 235 -10.39 -13.34 -4.06
CA THR A 235 -11.19 -12.59 -5.02
C THR A 235 -10.42 -12.54 -6.34
N ALA A 236 -10.93 -13.22 -7.36
CA ALA A 236 -10.35 -13.21 -8.70
C ALA A 236 -10.68 -11.89 -9.41
N ALA A 237 -9.78 -11.45 -10.30
CA ALA A 237 -10.01 -10.33 -11.19
C ALA A 237 -11.01 -10.65 -12.31
#